data_AF-A0A7Y8IX69-F1
#
_entry.id   AF-A0A7Y8IX69-F1
#
_cell.length_a   1.000
_cell.length_b   1.000
_cell.length_c   1.000
_cell.angle_alpha   90.00
_cell.angle_beta   90.00
_cell.angle_gamma   90.00
#
_symmetry.space_group_name_H-M   'P 1'
#
loop_
_entity.id
_entity.type
_entity.pdbx_description
1 polymer ?
#
loop_
_entity_poly.entity_id
_entity_poly.type
_entity_poly.pdbx_seq_one_letter_code
_entity_poly.pdbx_strand_id
1 'polypeptide(L)'
;MDFERFLALLQALRDREVEYVLVGAMAMTVHGIVRATRDVDLFVRPAPDNIARLRAALTLVFPEDHSIAQISAEDLAGEYPAIRYNSPDGSLSIDILARLGDAFSFEEIRFEERTYEGIPVRVATPAMLYEMKKDTMRLQDRADAEAIREEFGLEG
;
A
#
# COMPACT_ATOMS: atom_id res chain seq x y z
N MET A 1 13.77 -5.30 2.83
CA MET A 1 13.29 -4.11 2.13
C MET A 1 14.40 -3.09 2.18
N ASP A 2 14.80 -2.58 1.04
CA ASP A 2 15.74 -1.46 0.96
C ASP A 2 14.99 -0.15 1.27
N PHE A 3 15.48 0.59 2.26
CA PHE A 3 14.79 1.78 2.75
C PHE A 3 14.90 2.96 1.78
N GLU A 4 16.04 3.14 1.11
CA GLU A 4 16.23 4.21 0.14
C GLU A 4 15.31 4.01 -1.07
N ARG A 5 15.16 2.76 -1.53
CA ARG A 5 14.21 2.41 -2.60
C ARG A 5 12.76 2.63 -2.17
N PHE A 6 12.42 2.34 -0.92
CA PHE A 6 11.08 2.63 -0.40
C PHE A 6 10.77 4.13 -0.41
N LEU A 7 11.70 4.98 0.06
CA LEU A 7 11.52 6.43 0.01
C LEU A 7 11.43 6.95 -1.44
N ALA A 8 12.26 6.42 -2.35
CA ALA A 8 12.19 6.74 -3.77
C ALA A 8 10.83 6.36 -4.38
N LEU A 9 10.25 5.22 -3.98
CA LEU A 9 8.90 4.82 -4.37
C LEU A 9 7.85 5.83 -3.88
N LEU A 10 7.84 6.18 -2.59
CA LEU A 10 6.87 7.14 -2.05
C LEU A 10 6.95 8.50 -2.76
N GLN A 11 8.18 8.97 -3.02
CA GLN A 11 8.42 10.20 -3.77
C GLN A 11 7.89 10.10 -5.21
N ALA A 12 8.20 9.01 -5.92
CA ALA A 12 7.73 8.80 -7.29
C ALA A 12 6.21 8.69 -7.39
N LEU A 13 5.56 8.03 -6.42
CA LEU A 13 4.09 7.94 -6.35
C LEU A 13 3.46 9.32 -6.17
N ARG A 14 4.05 10.20 -5.32
CA ARG A 14 3.63 11.60 -5.21
C ARG A 14 3.80 12.30 -6.56
N ASP A 15 5.02 12.29 -7.11
CA ASP A 15 5.38 13.13 -8.25
C ASP A 15 4.59 12.77 -9.52
N ARG A 16 4.12 11.52 -9.59
CA ARG A 16 3.22 11.04 -10.64
C ARG A 16 1.75 11.15 -10.29
N GLU A 17 1.40 11.76 -9.16
CA GLU A 17 0.03 11.93 -8.67
C GLU A 17 -0.78 10.64 -8.68
N VAL A 18 -0.15 9.53 -8.25
CA VAL A 18 -0.82 8.23 -8.19
C VAL A 18 -1.90 8.30 -7.12
N GLU A 19 -3.11 7.86 -7.47
CA GLU A 19 -4.20 7.66 -6.53
C GLU A 19 -4.00 6.31 -5.82
N TYR A 20 -3.26 6.37 -4.73
CA TYR A 20 -2.99 5.26 -3.83
C TYR A 20 -3.25 5.63 -2.37
N VAL A 21 -3.36 4.60 -1.54
CA VAL A 21 -3.30 4.66 -0.08
C VAL A 21 -2.32 3.59 0.40
N LEU A 22 -1.31 3.98 1.17
CA LEU A 22 -0.42 3.05 1.86
C LEU A 22 -1.21 2.33 2.96
N VAL A 23 -1.20 1.01 2.94
CA VAL A 23 -1.86 0.15 3.94
C VAL A 23 -0.83 -0.81 4.58
N GLY A 24 -1.31 -1.78 5.36
CA GLY A 24 -0.48 -2.84 5.91
C GLY A 24 0.56 -2.36 6.94
N ALA A 25 1.66 -3.09 7.03
CA ALA A 25 2.69 -2.88 8.06
C ALA A 25 3.44 -1.56 7.90
N MET A 26 3.66 -1.11 6.66
CA MET A 26 4.32 0.17 6.40
C MET A 26 3.41 1.35 6.77
N ALA A 27 2.10 1.24 6.59
CA ALA A 27 1.15 2.23 7.10
C ALA A 27 1.20 2.34 8.63
N MET A 28 1.23 1.20 9.33
CA MET A 28 1.42 1.18 10.79
C MET A 28 2.71 1.89 11.21
N THR A 29 3.81 1.67 10.47
CA THR A 29 5.10 2.32 10.73
C THR A 29 5.01 3.85 10.57
N VAL A 30 4.30 4.34 9.54
CA VAL A 30 4.02 5.78 9.36
C VAL A 30 3.19 6.35 10.52
N HIS A 31 2.37 5.52 11.16
CA HIS A 31 1.62 5.87 12.37
C HIS A 31 2.40 5.75 13.67
N GLY A 32 3.66 5.31 13.64
CA GLY A 32 4.53 5.15 14.81
C GLY A 32 4.55 3.74 15.41
N ILE A 33 3.76 2.81 14.87
CA ILE A 33 3.76 1.40 15.29
C ILE A 33 4.76 0.63 14.45
N VAL A 34 5.95 0.38 15.00
CA VAL A 34 7.01 -0.34 14.30
C VAL A 34 6.69 -1.83 14.22
N ARG A 35 6.47 -2.32 13.00
CA ARG A 35 6.30 -3.75 12.72
C ARG A 35 7.19 -4.15 11.55
N ALA A 36 8.12 -5.07 11.80
CA ALA A 36 9.05 -5.53 10.78
C ALA A 36 8.30 -6.13 9.58
N THR A 37 8.61 -5.66 8.38
CA THR A 37 8.00 -6.13 7.13
C THR A 37 9.02 -6.11 6.01
N ARG A 38 8.78 -6.94 4.99
CA ARG A 38 9.48 -6.86 3.71
C ARG A 38 8.60 -6.38 2.56
N ASP A 39 7.31 -6.29 2.82
CA ASP A 39 6.28 -5.98 1.83
C ASP A 39 5.77 -4.55 2.01
N VAL A 40 5.50 -3.89 0.88
CA VAL A 40 4.83 -2.59 0.77
C VAL A 40 3.44 -2.84 0.21
N ASP A 41 2.41 -2.54 0.98
CA ASP A 41 1.03 -2.76 0.56
C ASP A 41 0.42 -1.44 0.07
N LEU A 42 0.06 -1.35 -1.21
CA LEU A 42 -0.55 -0.18 -1.84
C LEU A 42 -1.97 -0.50 -2.26
N PHE A 43 -2.94 0.24 -1.71
CA PHE A 43 -4.32 0.20 -2.18
C PHE A 43 -4.52 1.28 -3.26
N VAL A 44 -4.84 0.92 -4.49
CA VAL A 44 -4.82 1.80 -5.67
C VAL A 44 -6.18 1.85 -6.36
N ARG A 45 -6.54 3.01 -6.92
CA ARG A 45 -7.73 3.13 -7.77
C ARG A 45 -7.48 2.36 -9.08
N PRO A 46 -8.33 1.38 -9.47
CA PRO A 46 -8.13 0.57 -10.69
C PRO A 46 -8.57 1.30 -11.98
N ALA A 47 -8.27 2.60 -12.09
CA ALA A 47 -8.53 3.37 -13.30
C ALA A 47 -7.34 3.26 -14.27
N PRO A 48 -7.56 3.07 -15.59
CA PRO A 48 -6.47 2.95 -16.56
C PRO A 48 -5.41 4.06 -16.48
N ASP A 49 -5.86 5.31 -16.35
CA ASP A 49 -4.96 6.46 -16.21
C ASP A 49 -4.18 6.41 -14.89
N ASN A 50 -4.79 5.94 -13.81
CA ASN A 50 -4.12 5.78 -12.53
C ASN A 50 -3.05 4.68 -12.57
N ILE A 51 -3.35 3.54 -13.21
CA ILE A 51 -2.39 2.46 -13.39
C ILE A 51 -1.27 2.86 -14.35
N ALA A 52 -1.53 3.72 -15.34
CA ALA A 52 -0.48 4.32 -16.14
C ALA A 52 0.45 5.22 -15.29
N ARG A 53 -0.09 6.04 -14.38
CA ARG A 53 0.71 6.84 -13.42
C ARG A 53 1.51 5.96 -12.47
N LEU A 54 0.91 4.88 -11.95
CA LEU A 54 1.59 3.90 -11.09
C LEU A 54 2.77 3.24 -11.81
N ARG A 55 2.57 2.76 -13.04
CA ARG A 55 3.64 2.19 -13.86
C ARG A 55 4.76 3.21 -14.10
N ALA A 56 4.41 4.46 -14.44
CA ALA A 56 5.41 5.51 -14.62
C ALA A 56 6.21 5.80 -13.34
N ALA A 57 5.57 5.74 -12.16
CA ALA A 57 6.25 5.88 -10.88
C ALA A 57 7.21 4.69 -10.61
N LEU A 58 6.75 3.46 -10.82
CA LEU A 58 7.59 2.26 -10.67
C LEU A 58 8.78 2.28 -11.64
N THR A 59 8.57 2.67 -12.90
CA THR A 59 9.65 2.77 -13.90
C THR A 59 10.68 3.85 -13.54
N LEU A 60 10.29 4.92 -12.85
CA LEU A 60 11.28 5.89 -12.34
C LEU A 60 12.21 5.27 -11.29
N VAL A 61 11.69 4.37 -10.46
CA VAL A 61 12.49 3.70 -9.41
C VAL A 61 13.29 2.54 -9.99
N PHE A 62 12.71 1.82 -10.95
CA PHE A 62 13.24 0.61 -11.59
C PHE A 62 13.20 0.74 -13.12
N PRO A 63 14.10 1.54 -13.72
CA PRO A 63 14.05 1.88 -15.15
C PRO A 63 14.27 0.70 -16.10
N GLU A 64 15.05 -0.29 -15.66
CA GLU A 64 15.38 -1.48 -16.46
C GLU A 64 14.34 -2.61 -16.33
N ASP A 65 13.30 -2.43 -15.48
CA ASP A 65 12.29 -3.46 -15.27
C ASP A 65 11.12 -3.35 -16.26
N HIS A 66 11.20 -4.15 -17.31
CA HIS A 66 10.14 -4.24 -18.31
C HIS A 66 8.87 -4.96 -17.81
N SER A 67 8.93 -5.70 -16.71
CA SER A 67 7.78 -6.41 -16.14
C SER A 67 6.71 -5.46 -15.60
N ILE A 68 7.08 -4.22 -15.25
CA ILE A 68 6.16 -3.15 -14.81
C ILE A 68 5.05 -2.91 -15.85
N ALA A 69 5.35 -3.10 -17.15
CA ALA A 69 4.37 -2.94 -18.22
C ALA A 69 3.18 -3.92 -18.10
N GLN A 70 3.38 -5.06 -17.42
CA GLN A 70 2.38 -6.11 -17.22
C GLN A 70 1.36 -5.76 -16.12
N ILE A 71 1.61 -4.72 -15.32
CA ILE A 71 0.63 -4.25 -14.33
C ILE A 71 -0.57 -3.66 -15.07
N SER A 72 -1.69 -4.38 -15.04
CA SER A 72 -2.89 -4.06 -15.81
C SER A 72 -4.00 -3.49 -14.91
N ALA A 73 -4.70 -2.48 -15.44
CA ALA A 73 -5.94 -2.00 -14.83
C ALA A 73 -7.06 -3.02 -14.95
N GLU A 74 -7.06 -3.85 -16.00
CA GLU A 74 -8.06 -4.90 -16.18
C GLU A 74 -7.94 -5.97 -15.10
N ASP A 75 -6.71 -6.42 -14.80
CA ASP A 75 -6.47 -7.41 -13.74
C ASP A 75 -6.89 -6.85 -12.37
N LEU A 76 -6.53 -5.60 -12.09
CA LEU A 76 -6.89 -4.92 -10.84
C LEU A 76 -8.38 -4.60 -10.73
N ALA A 77 -9.09 -4.41 -11.84
CA ALA A 77 -10.55 -4.24 -11.87
C ALA A 77 -11.32 -5.58 -11.91
N GLY A 78 -10.61 -6.70 -12.10
CA GLY A 78 -11.21 -8.01 -12.33
C GLY A 78 -11.60 -8.77 -11.06
N GLU A 79 -11.72 -10.09 -11.23
CA GLU A 79 -12.12 -11.02 -10.17
C GLU A 79 -11.05 -11.15 -9.06
N TYR A 80 -9.77 -11.00 -9.43
CA TYR A 80 -8.61 -11.07 -8.53
C TYR A 80 -7.88 -9.72 -8.51
N PRO A 81 -8.38 -8.74 -7.75
CA PRO A 81 -7.94 -7.33 -7.80
C PRO A 81 -6.62 -7.08 -7.04
N ALA A 82 -5.64 -7.97 -7.20
CA ALA A 82 -4.37 -7.95 -6.50
C ALA A 82 -3.22 -8.40 -7.41
N ILE A 83 -2.16 -7.59 -7.48
CA ILE A 83 -0.92 -7.89 -8.20
C ILE A 83 0.24 -7.77 -7.23
N ARG A 84 1.09 -8.81 -7.18
CA ARG A 84 2.37 -8.74 -6.48
C ARG A 84 3.49 -8.40 -7.45
N TYR A 85 4.12 -7.26 -7.23
CA TYR A 85 5.31 -6.82 -7.96
C TYR A 85 6.55 -7.01 -7.08
N ASN A 86 7.55 -7.75 -7.57
CA ASN A 86 8.84 -7.86 -6.91
C ASN A 86 9.88 -7.18 -7.78
N SER A 87 10.66 -6.26 -7.22
CA SER A 87 11.71 -5.61 -7.99
C SER A 87 12.79 -6.63 -8.38
N PRO A 88 13.44 -6.49 -9.56
CA PRO A 88 14.41 -7.49 -10.04
C PRO A 88 15.65 -7.60 -9.16
N ASP A 89 16.00 -6.51 -8.48
CA ASP A 89 17.11 -6.43 -7.52
C ASP A 89 16.73 -6.93 -6.10
N GLY A 90 15.48 -7.36 -5.89
CA GLY A 90 14.97 -7.83 -4.60
C GLY A 90 14.85 -6.75 -3.52
N SER A 91 15.00 -5.48 -3.89
CA SER A 91 14.94 -4.35 -2.95
C SER A 91 13.54 -4.14 -2.38
N LEU A 92 12.49 -4.30 -3.18
CA LEU A 92 11.09 -4.12 -2.79
C LEU A 92 10.20 -5.30 -3.25
N SER A 93 9.26 -5.67 -2.38
CA SER A 93 8.09 -6.50 -2.67
C SER A 93 6.86 -5.62 -2.45
N ILE A 94 6.06 -5.41 -3.48
CA ILE A 94 4.92 -4.50 -3.47
C ILE A 94 3.65 -5.29 -3.77
N ASP A 95 2.71 -5.29 -2.83
CA ASP A 95 1.36 -5.80 -3.03
C ASP A 95 0.46 -4.64 -3.48
N ILE A 96 0.02 -4.67 -4.74
CA ILE A 96 -0.86 -3.69 -5.35
C ILE A 96 -2.28 -4.24 -5.29
N LEU A 97 -3.13 -3.62 -4.48
CA LEU A 97 -4.51 -4.04 -4.22
C LEU A 97 -5.46 -2.97 -4.77
N ALA A 98 -6.54 -3.36 -5.43
CA ALA A 98 -7.59 -2.40 -5.82
C ALA A 98 -8.91 -2.64 -5.08
N ARG A 99 -9.08 -3.83 -4.52
CA ARG A 99 -10.25 -4.25 -3.75
C ARG A 99 -9.88 -5.37 -2.79
N LEU A 100 -10.50 -5.41 -1.61
CA LEU A 100 -10.34 -6.50 -0.64
C LEU A 100 -11.70 -7.17 -0.41
N GLY A 101 -11.93 -8.28 -1.11
CA GLY A 101 -13.23 -8.96 -1.12
C GLY A 101 -14.35 -8.04 -1.61
N ASP A 102 -15.54 -8.17 -1.02
CA ASP A 102 -16.66 -7.25 -1.27
C ASP A 102 -16.77 -6.14 -0.21
N ALA A 103 -15.81 -6.09 0.72
CA ALA A 103 -15.86 -5.23 1.91
C ALA A 103 -15.19 -3.86 1.69
N PHE A 104 -14.19 -3.79 0.82
CA PHE A 104 -13.42 -2.56 0.63
C PHE A 104 -13.08 -2.31 -0.84
N SER A 105 -13.65 -1.25 -1.39
CA SER A 105 -13.24 -0.59 -2.63
C SER A 105 -12.35 0.63 -2.33
N PHE A 106 -11.72 1.21 -3.34
CA PHE A 106 -10.84 2.37 -3.17
C PHE A 106 -11.58 3.57 -2.54
N GLU A 107 -12.84 3.76 -2.89
CA GLU A 107 -13.71 4.83 -2.41
C GLU A 107 -14.02 4.73 -0.90
N GLU A 108 -13.95 3.52 -0.34
CA GLU A 108 -14.26 3.24 1.06
C GLU A 108 -13.03 3.37 1.97
N ILE A 109 -11.82 3.44 1.40
CA ILE A 109 -10.59 3.55 2.17
C ILE A 109 -10.46 4.94 2.78
N ARG A 110 -10.65 5.01 4.10
CA ARG A 110 -10.39 6.23 4.88
C ARG A 110 -8.89 6.42 5.06
N PHE A 111 -8.35 7.50 4.49
CA PHE A 111 -6.93 7.84 4.55
C PHE A 111 -6.71 9.26 5.10
N GLU A 112 -5.49 9.51 5.57
CA GLU A 112 -4.99 10.83 5.90
C GLU A 112 -3.62 11.05 5.25
N GLU A 113 -3.19 12.32 5.12
CA GLU A 113 -1.85 12.64 4.65
C GLU A 113 -0.90 12.82 5.84
N ARG A 114 0.19 12.04 5.87
CA ARG A 114 1.25 12.16 6.88
C ARG A 114 2.61 12.33 6.23
N THR A 115 3.46 13.18 6.81
CA THR A 115 4.85 13.30 6.37
C THR A 115 5.70 12.20 6.99
N TYR A 116 6.33 11.38 6.15
CA TYR A 116 7.27 10.34 6.55
C TYR A 116 8.61 10.61 5.85
N GLU A 117 9.69 10.80 6.62
CA GLU A 117 11.03 11.17 6.09
C GLU A 117 10.99 12.37 5.12
N GLY A 118 10.15 13.37 5.41
CA GLY A 118 9.98 14.56 4.57
C GLY A 118 9.06 14.38 3.35
N ILE A 119 8.53 13.17 3.13
CA ILE A 119 7.62 12.84 2.03
C ILE A 119 6.20 12.74 2.59
N PRO A 120 5.24 13.61 2.21
CA PRO A 120 3.83 13.33 2.50
C PRO A 120 3.35 11.99 1.90
N VAL A 121 2.52 11.24 2.60
CA VAL A 121 2.06 9.92 2.20
C VAL A 121 0.59 9.84 2.50
N ARG A 122 -0.21 9.43 1.53
CA ARG A 122 -1.60 9.03 1.77
C ARG A 122 -1.56 7.68 2.46
N VAL A 123 -1.90 7.65 3.74
CA VAL A 123 -1.83 6.46 4.59
C VAL A 123 -3.22 6.16 5.15
N ALA A 124 -3.61 4.89 5.15
CA ALA A 124 -4.91 4.51 5.72
C ALA A 124 -4.95 4.85 7.21
N THR A 125 -6.05 5.46 7.65
CA THR A 125 -6.23 5.88 9.04
C THR A 125 -6.08 4.68 9.99
N PRO A 126 -5.72 4.90 11.27
CA PRO A 126 -5.63 3.80 12.24
C PRO A 126 -6.92 2.97 12.34
N ALA A 127 -8.09 3.62 12.32
CA ALA A 127 -9.38 2.94 12.32
C ALA A 127 -9.58 2.05 11.07
N MET A 128 -9.16 2.53 9.90
CA MET A 128 -9.20 1.77 8.65
C MET A 128 -8.27 0.55 8.69
N LEU A 129 -7.04 0.72 9.19
CA LEU A 129 -6.08 -0.37 9.35
C LEU A 129 -6.58 -1.44 10.34
N TYR A 130 -7.22 -1.01 11.43
CA TYR A 130 -7.86 -1.89 12.40
C TYR A 130 -8.99 -2.71 11.74
N GLU A 131 -9.91 -2.05 11.04
CA GLU A 131 -11.02 -2.73 10.34
C GLU A 131 -10.54 -3.75 9.30
N MET A 132 -9.48 -3.43 8.56
CA MET A 132 -8.88 -4.36 7.59
C MET A 132 -8.28 -5.62 8.23
N LYS A 133 -7.93 -5.56 9.53
CA LYS A 133 -7.13 -6.60 10.21
C LYS A 133 -7.90 -7.36 11.30
N LYS A 134 -8.95 -6.78 11.88
CA LYS A 134 -9.65 -7.33 13.06
C LYS A 134 -10.34 -8.68 12.81
N ASP A 135 -10.91 -8.87 11.62
CA ASP A 135 -11.74 -10.04 11.27
C ASP A 135 -11.02 -11.05 10.36
N THR A 136 -9.68 -11.05 10.35
CA THR A 136 -8.90 -11.98 9.52
C THR A 136 -8.56 -13.28 10.27
N MET A 137 -8.36 -14.36 9.49
CA MET A 137 -7.85 -15.63 10.02
C MET A 137 -6.33 -15.65 10.24
N ARG A 138 -5.61 -14.59 9.84
CA ARG A 138 -4.15 -14.50 9.95
C ARG A 138 -3.78 -14.04 11.36
N LEU A 139 -3.04 -14.89 12.09
CA LEU A 139 -2.64 -14.58 13.47
C LEU A 139 -1.87 -13.26 13.60
N GLN A 140 -1.00 -12.96 12.63
CA GLN A 140 -0.25 -11.72 12.61
C GLN A 140 -1.15 -10.49 12.42
N ASP A 141 -2.15 -10.56 11.54
CA ASP A 141 -3.08 -9.44 11.33
C ASP A 141 -3.94 -9.21 12.58
N ARG A 142 -4.32 -10.26 13.30
CA ARG A 142 -5.00 -10.10 14.60
C ARG A 142 -4.13 -9.41 15.65
N ALA A 143 -2.84 -9.74 15.70
CA ALA A 143 -1.88 -9.07 16.59
C ALA A 143 -1.66 -7.59 16.19
N ASP A 144 -1.57 -7.33 14.88
CA ASP A 144 -1.46 -5.97 14.35
C ASP A 144 -2.71 -5.14 14.69
N ALA A 145 -3.91 -5.73 14.55
CA ALA A 145 -5.18 -5.07 14.92
C ALA A 145 -5.21 -4.70 16.41
N GLU A 146 -4.75 -5.58 17.28
CA GLU A 146 -4.68 -5.30 18.72
C GLU A 146 -3.70 -4.18 19.04
N ALA A 147 -2.50 -4.19 18.43
CA ALA A 147 -1.53 -3.11 18.60
C ALA A 147 -2.07 -1.74 18.15
N ILE A 148 -2.80 -1.71 17.02
CA ILE A 148 -3.47 -0.50 16.53
C ILE A 148 -4.54 -0.04 17.52
N ARG A 149 -5.35 -0.98 18.03
CA ARG A 149 -6.42 -0.70 18.98
C ARG A 149 -5.88 -0.10 20.27
N GLU A 150 -4.81 -0.66 20.82
CA GLU A 150 -4.16 -0.18 22.05
C GLU A 150 -3.53 1.21 21.87
N GLU A 151 -2.75 1.41 20.81
CA GLU A 151 -2.05 2.67 20.56
C GLU A 151 -3.02 3.84 20.33
N PHE A 152 -4.13 3.59 19.63
CA PHE A 152 -5.08 4.63 19.23
C PHE A 152 -6.38 4.65 20.04
N GLY A 153 -6.51 3.80 21.06
CA GLY A 153 -7.68 3.75 21.95
C GLY A 153 -8.99 3.46 21.21
N LEU A 154 -8.97 2.59 20.19
CA LEU A 154 -10.16 2.26 19.40
C LEU A 154 -11.10 1.34 20.19
N GLU A 155 -12.41 1.59 20.10
CA GLU A 155 -13.44 0.69 20.63
C GLU A 155 -13.55 -0.56 19.72
N GLY A 156 -13.70 -1.73 20.34
CA GLY A 156 -13.72 -3.03 19.66
C GLY A 156 -15.10 -3.49 19.20
#